data_AF-A0A1J5ALR2-F1
#
_entry.id   AF-A0A1J5ALR2-F1
#
_cell.length_a   1.000
_cell.length_b   1.000
_cell.length_c   1.000
_cell.angle_alpha   90.00
_cell.angle_beta   90.00
_cell.angle_gamma   90.00
#
_symmetry.space_group_name_H-M   'P 1'
#
loop_
_entity.id
_entity.type
_entity.pdbx_description
1 polymer ?
#
loop_
_entity_poly.entity_id
_entity_poly.type
_entity_poly.pdbx_seq_one_letter_code
_entity_poly.pdbx_strand_id
1 'polypeptide(L)'
;MKLKKLLFFILTATFLNACNPCKDYACFSPPEPLIFQFVDAASGKDLFYNNTFDTINFKVVNSIKINQNFNFIHQDSSIFVIMPDIGWNTGQQMYNIQLDSLTNLDVSIQMEQLNENCCTFFRMILFNVSNHLWERGQNGIIKIKI
;
A
#
# COMPACT_ATOMS: atom_id res chain seq x y z
N MET A 1 -41.58 21.30 -44.83
CA MET A 1 -41.05 21.68 -43.50
C MET A 1 -40.60 20.50 -42.62
N LYS A 2 -41.16 19.29 -42.75
CA LYS A 2 -40.83 18.13 -41.90
C LYS A 2 -39.43 17.51 -42.19
N LEU A 3 -39.01 17.47 -43.46
CA LEU A 3 -37.72 16.88 -43.86
C LEU A 3 -36.49 17.68 -43.38
N LYS A 4 -36.56 19.02 -43.36
CA LYS A 4 -35.50 19.91 -42.85
C LYS A 4 -35.29 19.79 -41.33
N LYS A 5 -36.37 19.52 -40.57
CA LYS A 5 -36.30 19.29 -39.11
C LYS A 5 -35.70 17.92 -38.79
N LEU A 6 -35.98 16.90 -39.61
CA LEU A 6 -35.39 15.56 -39.48
C LEU A 6 -33.88 15.57 -39.75
N LEU A 7 -33.44 16.32 -40.78
CA LEU A 7 -32.02 16.43 -41.13
C LEU A 7 -31.21 17.12 -40.01
N PHE A 8 -31.79 18.14 -39.37
CA PHE A 8 -31.17 18.83 -38.24
C PHE A 8 -31.01 17.90 -37.02
N PHE A 9 -32.01 17.04 -36.77
CA PHE A 9 -31.98 16.08 -35.65
C PHE A 9 -30.90 14.99 -35.85
N ILE A 10 -30.71 14.52 -37.09
CA ILE A 10 -29.65 13.55 -37.44
C ILE A 10 -28.27 14.19 -37.31
N LEU A 11 -28.11 15.45 -37.72
CA LEU A 11 -26.83 16.16 -37.63
C LEU A 11 -26.43 16.45 -36.18
N THR A 12 -27.38 16.67 -35.26
CA THR A 12 -27.08 16.80 -33.82
C THR A 12 -26.78 15.46 -33.14
N ALA A 13 -27.34 14.35 -33.64
CA ALA A 13 -27.15 13.03 -33.04
C ALA A 13 -25.74 12.45 -33.28
N THR A 14 -25.04 12.87 -34.34
CA THR A 14 -23.69 12.37 -34.66
C THR A 14 -22.58 12.99 -33.82
N PHE A 15 -22.80 14.17 -33.23
CA PHE A 15 -21.83 14.82 -32.33
C PHE A 15 -21.87 14.29 -30.88
N LEU A 16 -22.85 13.44 -30.53
CA LEU A 16 -22.96 12.83 -29.19
C LEU A 16 -22.19 11.53 -29.04
N ASN A 17 -21.48 11.06 -30.08
CA ASN A 17 -20.50 10.00 -29.95
C ASN A 17 -19.22 10.57 -29.31
N ALA A 18 -19.31 10.92 -28.03
CA ALA A 18 -18.14 11.23 -27.21
C ALA A 18 -17.23 9.99 -27.23
N CYS A 19 -16.10 10.11 -27.92
CA CYS A 19 -15.05 9.11 -27.90
C CYS A 19 -14.58 8.98 -26.44
N ASN A 20 -14.59 7.77 -25.85
CA ASN A 20 -13.97 7.57 -24.55
C ASN A 20 -12.44 7.66 -24.76
N PRO A 21 -11.77 8.73 -24.32
CA PRO A 21 -10.34 8.93 -24.57
C PRO A 21 -9.47 7.86 -23.91
N CYS A 22 -10.03 7.11 -22.94
CA CYS A 22 -9.33 6.07 -22.20
C CYS A 22 -9.55 4.65 -22.76
N LYS A 23 -10.32 4.48 -23.85
CA LYS A 23 -10.72 3.16 -24.37
C LYS A 23 -9.54 2.26 -24.75
N ASP A 24 -8.44 2.85 -25.23
CA ASP A 24 -7.26 2.13 -25.70
C ASP A 24 -6.10 2.13 -24.67
N TYR A 25 -6.32 2.71 -23.48
CA TYR A 25 -5.31 2.79 -22.42
C TYR A 25 -5.53 1.68 -21.39
N ALA A 26 -4.70 0.62 -21.47
CA ALA A 26 -4.60 -0.39 -20.42
C ALA A 26 -3.45 -0.01 -19.47
N CYS A 27 -3.66 0.99 -18.59
CA CYS A 27 -2.66 1.36 -17.59
C CYS A 27 -3.20 1.19 -16.16
N PHE A 28 -2.64 0.18 -15.49
CA PHE A 28 -2.88 -0.15 -14.10
C PHE A 28 -1.55 -0.45 -13.43
N SER A 29 -1.24 0.25 -12.36
CA SER A 29 -0.06 -0.01 -11.53
C SER A 29 -0.54 -0.55 -10.17
N PRO A 30 -0.17 -1.79 -9.80
CA PRO A 30 -0.50 -2.32 -8.48
C PRO A 30 0.17 -1.48 -7.38
N PRO A 31 -0.35 -1.51 -6.15
CA PRO A 31 0.31 -0.88 -5.02
C PRO A 31 1.71 -1.47 -4.81
N GLU A 32 2.65 -0.62 -4.41
CA GLU A 32 3.96 -1.08 -3.96
C GLU A 32 3.82 -1.91 -2.68
N PRO A 33 4.52 -3.07 -2.57
CA PRO A 33 4.61 -3.80 -1.33
C PRO A 33 5.19 -2.95 -0.21
N LEU A 34 4.69 -3.11 1.02
CA LEU A 34 5.31 -2.46 2.16
C LEU A 34 6.47 -3.29 2.67
N ILE A 35 7.60 -2.64 2.89
CA ILE A 35 8.82 -3.27 3.35
C ILE A 35 9.21 -2.66 4.68
N PHE A 36 9.26 -3.47 5.72
CA PHE A 36 9.59 -3.06 7.06
C PHE A 36 10.96 -3.58 7.47
N GLN A 37 11.66 -2.77 8.26
CA GLN A 37 12.84 -3.18 9.02
C GLN A 37 12.62 -2.79 10.48
N PHE A 38 12.89 -3.71 11.40
CA PHE A 38 12.75 -3.48 12.83
C PHE A 38 14.13 -3.33 13.44
N VAL A 39 14.40 -2.17 14.03
CA VAL A 39 15.73 -1.81 14.52
C VAL A 39 15.67 -1.35 15.97
N ASP A 40 16.74 -1.61 16.72
CA ASP A 40 16.92 -1.09 18.07
C ASP A 40 17.01 0.43 18.04
N ALA A 41 16.25 1.13 18.88
CA ALA A 41 16.18 2.58 18.88
C ALA A 41 17.52 3.28 19.19
N ALA A 42 18.37 2.65 20.01
CA ALA A 42 19.64 3.24 20.46
C ALA A 42 20.80 2.98 19.50
N SER A 43 20.92 1.74 19.03
CA SER A 43 22.06 1.27 18.23
C SER A 43 21.78 1.22 16.73
N GLY A 44 20.51 1.24 16.32
CA GLY A 44 20.10 1.09 14.92
C GLY A 44 20.34 -0.29 14.33
N LYS A 45 20.68 -1.29 15.16
CA LYS A 45 20.89 -2.68 14.71
C LYS A 45 19.58 -3.36 14.42
N ASP A 46 19.57 -4.19 13.37
CA ASP A 46 18.42 -5.00 12.99
C ASP A 46 18.12 -6.08 14.03
N LEU A 47 16.90 -6.09 14.54
CA LEU A 47 16.48 -6.89 15.69
C LEU A 47 16.17 -8.34 15.34
N PHE A 48 15.86 -8.63 14.08
CA PHE A 48 15.75 -10.01 13.60
C PHE A 48 17.14 -10.55 13.27
N TYR A 49 18.00 -9.74 12.64
CA TYR A 49 19.34 -10.17 12.26
C TYR A 49 20.23 -10.49 13.47
N ASN A 50 20.11 -9.73 14.57
CA ASN A 50 20.87 -9.97 15.79
C ASN A 50 20.23 -11.01 16.74
N ASN A 51 19.15 -11.68 16.30
CA ASN A 51 18.38 -12.66 17.06
C ASN A 51 17.71 -12.12 18.34
N THR A 52 17.44 -10.81 18.44
CA THR A 52 16.60 -10.27 19.53
C THR A 52 15.17 -10.73 19.36
N PHE A 53 14.67 -10.72 18.12
CA PHE A 53 13.39 -11.32 17.75
C PHE A 53 13.60 -12.53 16.85
N ASP A 54 12.77 -13.54 17.06
CA ASP A 54 12.71 -14.73 16.20
C ASP A 54 11.57 -14.56 15.19
N THR A 55 11.89 -14.76 13.91
CA THR A 55 10.93 -14.73 12.79
C THR A 55 9.73 -15.66 12.99
N ILE A 56 9.86 -16.74 13.76
CA ILE A 56 8.75 -17.68 14.03
C ILE A 56 7.64 -17.05 14.88
N ASN A 57 7.97 -16.03 15.68
CA ASN A 57 7.01 -15.35 16.54
C ASN A 57 6.30 -14.21 15.82
N PHE A 58 6.79 -13.81 14.64
CA PHE A 58 6.25 -12.69 13.89
C PHE A 58 4.86 -13.01 13.34
N LYS A 59 3.91 -12.13 13.62
CA LYS A 59 2.54 -12.24 13.11
C LYS A 59 2.01 -10.86 12.77
N VAL A 60 1.14 -10.80 11.78
CA VAL A 60 0.39 -9.59 11.46
C VAL A 60 -1.08 -9.92 11.30
N VAL A 61 -1.93 -9.20 12.02
CA VAL A 61 -3.38 -9.30 11.89
C VAL A 61 -3.98 -7.94 11.62
N ASN A 62 -5.09 -7.91 10.88
CA ASN A 62 -5.87 -6.68 10.72
C ASN A 62 -6.86 -6.46 11.88
N SER A 63 -7.61 -5.36 11.83
CA SER A 63 -8.62 -5.00 12.84
C SER A 63 -9.69 -6.05 13.12
N ILE A 64 -9.97 -6.94 12.16
CA ILE A 64 -10.92 -8.05 12.28
C ILE A 64 -10.24 -9.41 12.54
N LYS A 65 -8.97 -9.40 12.99
CA LYS A 65 -8.17 -10.57 13.37
C LYS A 65 -7.90 -11.57 12.25
N ILE A 66 -7.89 -11.11 11.00
CA ILE A 66 -7.46 -11.91 9.85
C ILE A 66 -5.95 -11.76 9.69
N ASN A 67 -5.25 -12.90 9.60
CA ASN A 67 -3.82 -12.94 9.32
C ASN A 67 -3.50 -12.30 7.97
N GLN A 68 -2.45 -11.48 7.95
CA GLN A 68 -1.94 -10.86 6.73
C GLN A 68 -0.74 -11.66 6.22
N ASN A 69 -0.59 -11.72 4.90
CA ASN A 69 0.57 -12.37 4.30
C ASN A 69 1.81 -11.51 4.45
N PHE A 70 2.94 -12.15 4.71
CA PHE A 70 4.25 -11.52 4.76
C PHE A 70 5.34 -12.51 4.35
N ASN A 71 6.49 -11.98 3.96
CA ASN A 71 7.70 -12.76 3.69
C ASN A 71 8.91 -12.08 4.35
N PHE A 72 9.87 -12.89 4.79
CA PHE A 72 11.17 -12.40 5.22
C PHE A 72 12.16 -12.42 4.06
N ILE A 73 12.91 -11.34 3.87
CA ILE A 73 14.06 -11.28 2.95
C ILE A 73 15.32 -10.97 3.75
N HIS A 74 16.32 -11.81 3.56
CA HIS A 74 17.65 -11.62 4.12
C HIS A 74 18.53 -10.94 3.07
N GLN A 75 19.16 -9.83 3.45
CA GLN A 75 20.12 -9.13 2.61
C GLN A 75 21.22 -8.55 3.50
N ASP A 76 22.46 -8.97 3.23
CA ASP A 76 23.64 -8.59 3.99
C ASP A 76 23.46 -8.80 5.50
N SER A 77 23.47 -7.72 6.29
CA SER A 77 23.29 -7.72 7.74
C SER A 77 21.91 -7.20 8.15
N SER A 78 20.87 -7.48 7.36
CA SER A 78 19.50 -7.00 7.59
C SER A 78 18.46 -8.04 7.20
N ILE A 79 17.34 -8.00 7.91
CA ILE A 79 16.17 -8.83 7.65
C ILE A 79 14.97 -7.89 7.44
N PHE A 80 14.37 -8.00 6.27
CA PHE A 80 13.23 -7.19 5.86
C PHE A 80 11.95 -8.02 5.89
N VAL A 81 10.86 -7.41 6.34
CA VAL A 81 9.52 -7.98 6.26
C VAL A 81 8.77 -7.33 5.11
N ILE A 82 8.38 -8.12 4.13
CA ILE A 82 7.61 -7.67 2.97
C ILE A 82 6.16 -8.06 3.12
N MET A 83 5.28 -7.09 3.02
CA MET A 83 3.83 -7.24 3.09
C MET A 83 3.20 -6.83 1.75
N PRO A 84 2.95 -7.79 0.84
CA PRO A 84 2.51 -7.49 -0.52
C PRO A 84 1.05 -7.02 -0.60
N ASP A 85 0.22 -7.43 0.34
CA ASP A 85 -1.24 -7.31 0.19
C ASP A 85 -1.82 -6.04 0.85
N ILE A 86 -1.09 -5.40 1.76
CA ILE A 86 -1.61 -4.25 2.53
C ILE A 86 -2.07 -3.12 1.62
N GLY A 87 -1.29 -2.81 0.58
CA GLY A 87 -1.51 -1.65 -0.28
C GLY A 87 -2.80 -1.71 -1.10
N TRP A 88 -3.43 -2.88 -1.22
CA TRP A 88 -4.68 -3.07 -1.95
C TRP A 88 -5.92 -2.57 -1.20
N ASN A 89 -5.82 -2.42 0.13
CA ASN A 89 -6.94 -1.99 0.95
C ASN A 89 -6.96 -0.46 1.02
N THR A 90 -7.83 0.17 0.22
CA THR A 90 -8.03 1.63 0.25
C THR A 90 -8.70 2.08 1.55
N GLY A 91 -8.51 3.35 1.91
CA GLY A 91 -8.96 3.93 3.18
C GLY A 91 -7.96 3.66 4.30
N GLN A 92 -8.34 4.04 5.52
CA GLN A 92 -7.51 3.83 6.71
C GLN A 92 -7.75 2.44 7.29
N GLN A 93 -6.67 1.69 7.45
CA GLN A 93 -6.66 0.35 8.02
C GLN A 93 -5.76 0.32 9.27
N MET A 94 -6.10 -0.57 10.20
CA MET A 94 -5.33 -0.83 11.41
C MET A 94 -4.81 -2.26 11.39
N TYR A 95 -3.53 -2.41 11.70
CA TYR A 95 -2.84 -3.69 11.79
C TYR A 95 -2.16 -3.81 13.14
N ASN A 96 -2.17 -5.01 13.70
CA ASN A 96 -1.39 -5.35 14.87
C ASN A 96 -0.24 -6.27 14.41
N ILE A 97 0.99 -5.78 14.56
CA ILE A 97 2.22 -6.49 14.23
C ILE A 97 2.81 -7.02 15.54
N GLN A 98 2.83 -8.33 15.70
CA GLN A 98 3.45 -9.01 16.81
C GLN A 98 4.89 -9.36 16.43
N LEU A 99 5.87 -8.90 17.21
CA LEU A 99 7.29 -9.26 17.02
C LEU A 99 7.69 -10.45 17.89
N ASP A 100 7.17 -10.50 19.12
CA ASP A 100 7.34 -11.59 20.07
C ASP A 100 6.12 -11.71 21.02
N SER A 101 6.24 -12.41 22.15
CA SER A 101 5.13 -12.56 23.11
C SER A 101 4.77 -11.28 23.89
N LEU A 102 5.66 -10.28 23.95
CA LEU A 102 5.51 -9.07 24.76
C LEU A 102 5.43 -7.79 23.93
N THR A 103 5.87 -7.84 22.68
CA THR A 103 6.06 -6.71 21.79
C THR A 103 5.05 -6.77 20.66
N ASN A 104 4.06 -5.88 20.74
CA ASN A 104 3.03 -5.70 19.73
C ASN A 104 2.98 -4.24 19.30
N LEU A 105 2.82 -4.02 18.01
CA LEU A 105 2.79 -2.70 17.41
C LEU A 105 1.44 -2.47 16.76
N ASP A 106 0.79 -1.37 17.10
CA ASP A 106 -0.41 -0.94 16.40
C ASP A 106 -0.01 0.02 15.27
N VAL A 107 -0.25 -0.43 14.04
CA VAL A 107 0.14 0.27 12.82
C VAL A 107 -1.10 0.75 12.09
N SER A 108 -1.15 2.05 11.77
CA SER A 108 -2.20 2.65 10.97
C SER A 108 -1.66 2.99 9.58
N ILE A 109 -2.38 2.57 8.54
CA ILE A 109 -1.98 2.77 7.15
C ILE A 109 -3.19 3.26 6.38
N GLN A 110 -3.04 4.36 5.66
CA GLN A 110 -4.08 4.87 4.78
C GLN A 110 -3.60 4.84 3.33
N MET A 111 -4.31 4.07 2.51
CA MET A 111 -4.07 3.97 1.07
C MET A 111 -5.18 4.68 0.30
N GLU A 112 -4.84 5.30 -0.82
CA GLU A 112 -5.78 5.88 -1.77
C GLU A 112 -5.51 5.32 -3.17
N GLN A 113 -6.60 5.04 -3.88
CA GLN A 113 -6.56 4.74 -5.31
C GLN A 113 -6.77 6.03 -6.08
N LEU A 114 -5.83 6.36 -6.95
CA LEU A 114 -5.87 7.54 -7.81
C LEU A 114 -6.11 7.12 -9.25
N ASN A 115 -6.78 7.98 -10.01
CA ASN A 115 -6.93 7.85 -11.45
C ASN A 115 -6.49 9.16 -12.12
N GLU A 116 -5.37 9.11 -12.84
CA GLU A 116 -4.81 10.26 -13.56
C GLU A 116 -4.45 9.85 -14.98
N ASN A 117 -4.78 10.67 -15.97
CA ASN A 117 -4.47 10.42 -17.38
C ASN A 117 -4.88 9.01 -17.85
N CYS A 118 -6.08 8.56 -17.47
CA CYS A 118 -6.63 7.23 -17.71
C CYS A 118 -5.95 6.07 -16.94
N CYS A 119 -5.01 6.34 -16.04
CA CYS A 119 -4.23 5.33 -15.34
C CYS A 119 -4.59 5.24 -13.86
N THR A 120 -4.77 4.01 -13.40
CA THR A 120 -5.07 3.72 -11.99
C THR A 120 -3.80 3.29 -11.26
N PHE A 121 -3.55 3.88 -10.10
CA PHE A 121 -2.44 3.53 -9.21
C PHE A 121 -2.81 3.80 -7.75
N PHE A 122 -1.97 3.35 -6.82
CA PHE A 122 -2.22 3.44 -5.39
C PHE A 122 -1.13 4.25 -4.71
N ARG A 123 -1.52 5.02 -3.69
CA ARG A 123 -0.62 5.84 -2.90
C ARG A 123 -0.89 5.66 -1.42
N MET A 124 0.17 5.52 -0.64
CA MET A 124 0.10 5.64 0.81
C MET A 124 0.06 7.12 1.20
N ILE A 125 -1.01 7.54 1.86
CA ILE A 125 -1.18 8.91 2.36
C ILE A 125 -0.69 9.03 3.80
N LEU A 126 -0.99 8.03 4.63
CA LEU A 126 -0.66 8.01 6.04
C LEU A 126 0.01 6.69 6.38
N PHE A 127 1.06 6.77 7.18
CA PHE A 127 1.63 5.67 7.90
C PHE A 127 1.92 6.12 9.33
N ASN A 128 1.58 5.31 10.31
CA ASN A 128 1.90 5.59 11.70
C ASN A 128 2.06 4.30 12.50
N VAL A 129 2.97 4.32 13.46
CA VAL A 129 3.14 3.25 14.47
C VAL A 129 2.91 3.87 15.83
N SER A 130 1.92 3.37 16.57
CA SER A 130 1.60 3.87 17.91
C SER A 130 2.77 3.67 18.85
N ASN A 131 3.14 4.72 19.59
CA ASN A 131 4.21 4.73 20.60
C ASN A 131 5.62 4.37 20.11
N HIS A 132 5.86 4.33 18.80
CA HIS A 132 7.17 4.03 18.22
C HIS A 132 7.57 5.07 17.17
N LEU A 133 8.87 5.37 17.13
CA LEU A 133 9.43 6.21 16.08
C LEU A 133 9.65 5.38 14.82
N TRP A 134 9.48 6.01 13.65
CA TRP A 134 9.72 5.38 12.38
C TRP A 134 10.24 6.38 11.35
N GLU A 135 10.91 5.87 10.33
CA GLU A 135 11.40 6.66 9.19
C GLU A 135 11.23 5.86 7.89
N ARG A 136 10.93 6.54 6.79
CA ARG A 136 10.89 5.92 5.46
C ARG A 136 12.12 6.33 4.67
N GLY A 137 12.94 5.35 4.30
CA GLY A 137 14.11 5.56 3.46
C GLY A 137 13.74 5.91 2.01
N GLN A 138 14.68 6.48 1.26
CA GLN A 138 14.50 6.78 -0.17
C GLN A 138 14.25 5.52 -1.03
N ASN A 139 14.68 4.36 -0.53
CA ASN A 139 14.43 3.05 -1.12
C ASN A 139 13.04 2.48 -0.79
N GLY A 140 12.17 3.26 -0.12
CA GLY A 140 10.82 2.86 0.24
C GLY A 140 10.72 2.02 1.52
N ILE A 141 11.85 1.57 2.09
CA ILE A 141 11.89 0.75 3.31
C ILE A 141 11.49 1.60 4.52
N ILE A 142 10.56 1.10 5.32
CA ILE A 142 10.08 1.72 6.54
C ILE A 142 10.83 1.09 7.72
N LYS A 143 11.68 1.88 8.38
CA LYS A 143 12.38 1.45 9.60
C LYS A 143 11.57 1.84 10.81
N ILE A 144 11.27 0.87 11.67
CA ILE A 144 10.55 1.06 12.92
C ILE A 144 11.54 0.85 14.07
N LYS A 145 11.64 1.84 14.95
CA LYS A 145 12.52 1.84 16.12
C LYS A 145 11.79 1.22 17.32
N ILE A 146 12.32 0.11 17.82
CA ILE A 146 11.82 -0.61 19.00
C ILE A 146 12.65 -0.23 20.21
#